data_AF-A0A935T3P4-F1
#
_entry.id   AF-A0A935T3P4-F1
#
_cell.length_a   1.000
_cell.length_b   1.000
_cell.length_c   1.000
_cell.angle_alpha   90.00
_cell.angle_beta   90.00
_cell.angle_gamma   90.00
#
_symmetry.space_group_name_H-M   'P 1'
#
loop_
_entity.id
_entity.type
_entity.pdbx_description
1 polymer ?
#
loop_
_entity_poly.entity_id
_entity_poly.type
_entity_poly.pdbx_seq_one_letter_code
_entity_poly.pdbx_strand_id
1 'polypeptide(L)'
;MPSPCPKASRSRARSTRSSSTPSVASPAATARRPRSPSGSAASPSKGSAKRGCSVSRERRRSAAGMSLIELVVAIVVVAICLTGAFALVDTTTRRSADPMLERQATSIAEAYLEEILQQSYVDPDDGEVCPAAEADRTLFDNVCDYSGLVEAGARSQQGEAVAGLESYRVEVAIDPKASLGDLSGESVVLRIDVTVTDPIGRPVRLSAYRTNA
;
A
#
# COMPACT_ATOMS: atom_id res chain seq x y z
N MET A 1 -24.42 43.13 54.75
CA MET A 1 -23.21 42.73 55.52
C MET A 1 -23.59 41.58 56.44
N PRO A 2 -22.76 40.56 56.68
CA PRO A 2 -21.38 40.37 56.20
C PRO A 2 -21.19 39.14 55.29
N SER A 3 -20.22 39.29 54.39
CA SER A 3 -19.62 38.22 53.58
C SER A 3 -18.68 37.36 54.44
N PRO A 4 -18.52 36.06 54.17
CA PRO A 4 -17.36 35.29 54.63
C PRO A 4 -16.24 35.22 53.57
N CYS A 5 -15.01 35.37 54.07
CA CYS A 5 -13.69 35.35 53.42
C CYS A 5 -13.35 34.02 52.70
N PRO A 6 -12.37 34.01 51.78
CA PRO A 6 -12.01 32.84 50.97
C PRO A 6 -11.04 31.91 51.73
N LYS A 7 -11.18 30.59 51.53
CA LYS A 7 -10.21 29.60 52.01
C LYS A 7 -9.16 29.30 50.95
N ALA A 8 -7.90 29.39 51.38
CA ALA A 8 -6.70 29.16 50.60
C ALA A 8 -6.38 27.67 50.38
N SER A 9 -5.81 27.41 49.20
CA SER A 9 -4.74 26.47 48.82
C SER A 9 -4.66 25.05 49.42
N ARG A 10 -4.58 24.06 48.52
CA ARG A 10 -3.46 23.11 48.49
C ARG A 10 -3.36 22.43 47.12
N SER A 11 -2.32 22.86 46.39
CA SER A 11 -1.76 22.18 45.23
C SER A 11 -1.25 20.78 45.65
N ARG A 12 -1.62 19.75 44.88
CA ARG A 12 -0.92 18.46 44.88
C ARG A 12 -0.35 18.23 43.48
N ALA A 13 0.90 18.63 43.32
CA ALA A 13 1.77 18.18 42.24
C ALA A 13 1.91 16.65 42.31
N ARG A 14 1.60 15.95 41.22
CA ARG A 14 1.92 14.53 41.08
C ARG A 14 3.27 14.39 40.41
N SER A 15 4.18 13.81 41.19
CA SER A 15 5.57 13.53 40.89
C SER A 15 5.76 12.72 39.61
N THR A 16 6.67 13.24 38.78
CA THR A 16 7.45 12.55 37.75
C THR A 16 8.06 11.26 38.27
N ARG A 17 8.04 10.19 37.48
CA ARG A 17 8.98 9.08 37.63
C ARG A 17 9.69 8.82 36.32
N SER A 18 10.96 9.21 36.33
CA SER A 18 12.02 8.92 35.39
C SER A 18 12.49 7.47 35.55
N SER A 19 12.74 6.80 34.43
CA SER A 19 13.59 5.59 34.33
C SER A 19 14.16 5.57 32.90
N SER A 20 15.32 6.18 32.67
CA SER A 20 16.66 5.56 32.73
C SER A 20 16.90 4.51 31.65
N THR A 21 17.68 4.93 30.65
CA THR A 21 18.35 4.20 29.56
C THR A 21 19.29 3.08 30.03
N PRO A 22 19.56 2.09 29.16
CA PRO A 22 20.91 1.86 28.63
C PRO A 22 20.85 1.62 27.10
N SER A 23 21.62 2.22 26.19
CA SER A 23 23.07 2.32 25.97
C SER A 23 23.82 1.00 25.70
N VAL A 24 24.33 0.93 24.45
CA VAL A 24 25.44 0.14 23.88
C VAL A 24 25.18 -1.29 23.39
N ALA A 25 25.27 -1.49 22.06
CA ALA A 25 26.34 -2.24 21.37
C ALA A 25 25.87 -2.90 20.05
N SER A 26 26.28 -2.34 18.90
CA SER A 26 26.55 -3.13 17.69
C SER A 26 27.88 -3.89 17.89
N PRO A 27 28.06 -5.07 17.26
CA PRO A 27 28.88 -5.05 16.04
C PRO A 27 28.59 -6.13 14.97
N ALA A 28 29.09 -5.81 13.77
CA ALA A 28 29.81 -6.69 12.83
C ALA A 28 29.04 -7.73 11.99
N ALA A 29 28.86 -7.33 10.74
CA ALA A 29 28.77 -8.19 9.57
C ALA A 29 29.93 -9.22 9.51
N THR A 30 29.58 -10.50 9.36
CA THR A 30 30.53 -11.59 9.12
C THR A 30 30.69 -11.83 7.63
N ALA A 31 31.77 -11.31 7.06
CA ALA A 31 32.24 -11.62 5.71
C ALA A 31 32.91 -13.00 5.69
N ARG A 32 32.43 -13.91 4.84
CA ARG A 32 33.01 -15.25 4.64
C ARG A 32 33.93 -15.22 3.41
N ARG A 33 35.25 -15.21 3.64
CA ARG A 33 36.30 -15.39 2.61
C ARG A 33 36.56 -16.88 2.33
N PRO A 34 37.10 -17.25 1.15
CA PRO A 34 37.28 -18.64 0.73
C PRO A 34 38.58 -19.23 1.29
N ARG A 35 38.58 -20.55 1.51
CA ARG A 35 39.79 -21.35 1.81
C ARG A 35 40.21 -22.14 0.55
N SER A 36 41.45 -21.93 0.14
CA SER A 36 42.28 -22.92 -0.55
C SER A 36 43.54 -23.06 0.29
N PRO A 37 44.08 -24.28 0.48
CA PRO A 37 45.36 -24.53 -0.18
C PRO A 37 45.64 -25.99 -0.60
N SER A 38 46.57 -26.06 -1.56
CA SER A 38 47.67 -27.01 -1.71
C SER A 38 47.40 -28.51 -1.85
N GLY A 39 47.56 -28.99 -3.09
CA GLY A 39 47.93 -30.37 -3.39
C GLY A 39 49.08 -30.37 -4.39
N SER A 40 50.30 -30.60 -3.89
CA SER A 40 51.53 -30.84 -4.65
C SER A 40 51.64 -32.32 -4.95
N ALA A 41 51.78 -32.72 -6.22
CA ALA A 41 52.21 -34.06 -6.60
C ALA A 41 52.86 -34.09 -8.00
N ALA A 42 54.19 -34.23 -7.97
CA ALA A 42 55.04 -35.09 -8.80
C ALA A 42 54.77 -35.30 -10.32
N SER A 43 55.75 -34.89 -11.13
CA SER A 43 56.25 -35.61 -12.32
C SER A 43 57.13 -36.80 -11.90
N PRO A 44 57.52 -37.79 -12.75
CA PRO A 44 57.69 -37.74 -14.22
C PRO A 44 57.31 -39.04 -14.99
N SER A 45 57.38 -39.01 -16.34
CA SER A 45 58.24 -39.91 -17.16
C SER A 45 57.78 -40.01 -18.63
N LYS A 46 58.75 -40.32 -19.49
CA LYS A 46 58.77 -40.21 -20.95
C LYS A 46 57.96 -41.31 -21.65
N GLY A 47 57.40 -41.00 -22.82
CA GLY A 47 56.89 -42.01 -23.76
C GLY A 47 56.45 -41.41 -25.10
N SER A 48 57.30 -41.53 -26.11
CA SER A 48 57.02 -41.17 -27.51
C SER A 48 55.98 -42.10 -28.13
N ALA A 49 54.92 -41.56 -28.76
CA ALA A 49 54.22 -42.23 -29.86
C ALA A 49 53.45 -41.23 -30.74
N LYS A 50 53.79 -41.23 -32.02
CA LYS A 50 53.12 -40.49 -33.11
C LYS A 50 51.73 -41.06 -33.41
N ARG A 51 50.85 -40.18 -33.92
CA ARG A 51 49.68 -40.33 -34.84
C ARG A 51 48.63 -39.32 -34.35
N GLY A 52 48.03 -38.41 -35.09
CA GLY A 52 47.69 -38.34 -36.51
C GLY A 52 46.29 -37.71 -36.60
N CYS A 53 46.24 -36.43 -36.99
CA CYS A 53 45.13 -35.65 -37.55
C CYS A 53 43.66 -35.90 -37.12
N SER A 54 43.06 -34.92 -36.44
CA SER A 54 41.85 -34.24 -36.92
C SER A 54 41.75 -32.86 -36.27
N VAL A 55 42.41 -31.87 -36.88
CA VAL A 55 42.12 -30.46 -36.56
C VAL A 55 40.75 -30.18 -37.16
N SER A 56 39.72 -30.18 -36.32
CA SER A 56 38.43 -29.57 -36.61
C SER A 56 38.71 -28.19 -37.18
N ARG A 57 38.43 -27.99 -38.48
CA ARG A 57 38.46 -26.68 -39.11
C ARG A 57 37.38 -25.84 -38.44
N GLU A 58 37.74 -25.14 -37.36
CA GLU A 58 37.05 -23.93 -36.97
C GLU A 58 37.06 -23.06 -38.23
N ARG A 59 35.90 -22.89 -38.88
CA ARG A 59 35.76 -21.85 -39.91
C ARG A 59 36.05 -20.55 -39.19
N ARG A 60 37.30 -20.09 -39.24
CA ARG A 60 37.66 -18.71 -38.93
C ARG A 60 36.80 -17.89 -39.88
N ARG A 61 35.68 -17.38 -39.37
CA ARG A 61 34.94 -16.32 -40.03
C ARG A 61 35.98 -15.24 -40.26
N SER A 62 36.29 -14.97 -41.53
CA SER A 62 37.16 -13.84 -41.84
C SER A 62 36.49 -12.62 -41.24
N ALA A 63 37.15 -12.00 -40.26
CA ALA A 63 36.73 -10.71 -39.74
C ALA A 63 37.00 -9.69 -40.84
N ALA A 64 35.96 -9.37 -41.61
CA ALA A 64 36.00 -8.21 -42.48
C ALA A 64 36.01 -6.96 -41.58
N GLY A 65 36.92 -6.03 -41.84
CA GLY A 65 36.93 -4.73 -41.16
C GLY A 65 35.67 -3.93 -41.52
N MET A 66 35.17 -3.16 -40.57
CA MET A 66 33.97 -2.33 -40.76
C MET A 66 34.39 -1.03 -41.45
N SER A 67 33.59 -0.52 -42.39
CA SER A 67 33.90 0.77 -43.01
C SER A 67 33.65 1.93 -42.03
N LEU A 68 34.35 3.06 -42.20
CA LEU A 68 34.15 4.23 -41.35
C LEU A 68 32.70 4.75 -41.45
N ILE A 69 32.12 4.71 -42.65
CA ILE A 69 30.72 5.12 -42.87
C ILE A 69 29.73 4.19 -42.17
N GLU A 70 29.98 2.88 -42.17
CA GLU A 70 29.15 1.89 -41.49
C GLU A 70 29.16 2.09 -39.97
N LEU A 71 30.32 2.39 -39.38
CA LEU A 71 30.42 2.72 -37.96
C LEU A 71 29.63 4.00 -37.63
N VAL A 72 29.74 5.04 -38.47
CA VAL A 72 29.03 6.31 -38.26
C VAL A 72 27.51 6.10 -38.33
N VAL A 73 27.01 5.35 -39.32
CA VAL A 73 25.58 5.06 -39.42
C VAL A 73 25.11 4.22 -38.24
N ALA A 74 25.90 3.24 -37.78
CA ALA A 74 25.56 2.41 -36.62
C ALA A 74 25.38 3.24 -35.33
N ILE A 75 26.32 4.15 -35.01
CA ILE A 75 26.19 4.98 -33.80
C ILE A 75 25.01 5.97 -33.88
N VAL A 76 24.68 6.47 -35.08
CA VAL A 76 23.51 7.34 -35.29
C VAL A 76 22.22 6.59 -35.06
N VAL A 77 22.08 5.38 -35.62
CA VAL A 77 20.89 4.54 -35.43
C VAL A 77 20.73 4.19 -33.95
N VAL A 78 21.82 3.78 -33.28
CA VAL A 78 21.80 3.46 -31.84
C VAL A 78 21.41 4.68 -31.00
N ALA A 79 21.89 5.88 -31.33
CA ALA A 79 21.54 7.10 -30.61
C ALA A 79 20.05 7.43 -30.70
N ILE A 80 19.45 7.31 -31.89
CA ILE A 80 18.01 7.54 -32.09
C ILE A 80 17.19 6.48 -31.33
N CYS A 81 17.58 5.21 -31.43
CA CYS A 81 16.94 4.12 -30.71
C CYS A 81 16.97 4.33 -29.18
N LEU A 82 18.14 4.66 -28.61
CA LEU A 82 18.31 4.87 -27.18
C LEU A 82 17.48 6.05 -26.68
N THR A 83 17.39 7.14 -27.46
CA THR A 83 16.56 8.29 -27.11
C THR A 83 15.09 7.89 -26.96
N GLY A 84 14.56 7.10 -27.90
CA GLY A 84 13.19 6.57 -27.82
C GLY A 84 12.99 5.61 -26.64
N ALA A 85 13.94 4.72 -26.39
CA ALA A 85 13.88 3.76 -25.28
C ALA A 85 13.88 4.45 -23.91
N PHE A 86 14.74 5.45 -23.71
CA PHE A 86 14.81 6.22 -22.45
C PHE A 86 13.52 7.00 -22.18
N ALA A 87 12.90 7.59 -23.20
CA ALA A 87 11.62 8.29 -23.05
C ALA A 87 10.49 7.34 -22.59
N LEU A 88 10.48 6.10 -23.06
CA LEU A 88 9.52 5.09 -22.62
C LEU A 88 9.76 4.66 -21.16
N VAL A 89 11.02 4.54 -20.73
CA VAL A 89 11.34 4.18 -19.33
C VAL A 89 10.87 5.29 -18.38
N ASP A 90 11.13 6.57 -18.66
CA ASP A 90 10.70 7.69 -17.80
C ASP A 90 9.16 7.76 -17.68
N THR A 91 8.45 7.59 -18.80
CA THR A 91 6.97 7.59 -18.79
C THR A 91 6.39 6.38 -18.07
N THR A 92 7.04 5.21 -18.16
CA THR A 92 6.61 4.00 -17.44
C THR A 92 6.84 4.14 -15.93
N THR A 93 8.00 4.64 -15.50
CA THR A 93 8.33 4.80 -14.08
C THR A 93 7.41 5.81 -13.39
N ARG A 94 7.08 6.94 -14.04
CA ARG A 94 6.19 7.96 -13.45
C ARG A 94 4.75 7.48 -13.28
N ARG A 95 4.26 6.61 -14.16
CA ARG A 95 2.92 6.01 -14.04
C ARG A 95 2.82 4.92 -12.97
N SER A 96 3.93 4.50 -12.36
CA SER A 96 3.96 3.40 -11.38
C SER A 96 3.73 3.83 -9.93
N ALA A 97 3.72 5.12 -9.59
CA ALA A 97 3.47 5.59 -8.23
C ALA A 97 1.96 5.77 -7.92
N ASP A 98 1.20 6.24 -8.91
CA ASP A 98 -0.26 6.38 -8.86
C ASP A 98 -1.03 5.10 -8.44
N PRO A 99 -0.70 3.88 -8.92
CA PRO A 99 -1.42 2.67 -8.51
C PRO A 99 -1.29 2.34 -7.03
N MET A 100 -0.31 2.89 -6.31
CA MET A 100 -0.19 2.62 -4.87
C MET A 100 -1.29 3.33 -4.08
N LEU A 101 -1.52 4.61 -4.35
CA LEU A 101 -2.55 5.42 -3.66
C LEU A 101 -3.96 4.92 -3.99
N GLU A 102 -4.19 4.56 -5.25
CA GLU A 102 -5.46 3.98 -5.69
C GLU A 102 -5.74 2.65 -4.98
N ARG A 103 -4.77 1.75 -4.93
CA ARG A 103 -4.91 0.46 -4.22
C ARG A 103 -5.16 0.63 -2.73
N GLN A 104 -4.48 1.59 -2.12
CA GLN A 104 -4.67 1.92 -0.72
C GLN A 104 -6.07 2.51 -0.47
N ALA A 105 -6.53 3.43 -1.32
CA ALA A 105 -7.89 3.98 -1.25
C ALA A 105 -8.96 2.89 -1.42
N THR A 106 -8.77 1.96 -2.37
CA THR A 106 -9.66 0.81 -2.54
C THR A 106 -9.68 -0.08 -1.30
N SER A 107 -8.52 -0.41 -0.71
CA SER A 107 -8.48 -1.24 0.51
C SER A 107 -9.13 -0.56 1.70
N ILE A 108 -9.02 0.76 1.84
CA ILE A 108 -9.75 1.53 2.87
C ILE A 108 -11.25 1.47 2.59
N ALA A 109 -11.67 1.68 1.34
CA ALA A 109 -13.08 1.64 0.96
C ALA A 109 -13.70 0.25 1.20
N GLU A 110 -12.99 -0.83 0.87
CA GLU A 110 -13.38 -2.21 1.13
C GLU A 110 -13.53 -2.46 2.64
N ALA A 111 -12.56 -2.04 3.45
CA ALA A 111 -12.63 -2.20 4.91
C ALA A 111 -13.84 -1.48 5.53
N TYR A 112 -14.13 -0.24 5.10
CA TYR A 112 -15.32 0.49 5.54
C TYR A 112 -16.60 -0.18 5.08
N LEU A 113 -16.64 -0.65 3.84
CA LEU A 113 -17.82 -1.33 3.29
C LEU A 113 -18.09 -2.64 4.02
N GLU A 114 -17.06 -3.43 4.32
CA GLU A 114 -17.16 -4.67 5.09
C GLU A 114 -17.62 -4.41 6.53
N GLU A 115 -17.11 -3.36 7.19
CA GLU A 115 -17.58 -2.93 8.51
C GLU A 115 -19.09 -2.63 8.49
N ILE A 116 -19.55 -1.80 7.54
CA ILE A 116 -20.97 -1.43 7.41
C ILE A 116 -21.84 -2.64 7.08
N LEU A 117 -21.40 -3.49 6.16
CA LEU A 117 -22.14 -4.69 5.76
C LEU A 117 -22.24 -5.74 6.87
N GLN A 118 -21.37 -5.69 7.88
CA GLN A 118 -21.41 -6.59 9.02
C GLN A 118 -22.37 -6.13 10.13
N GLN A 119 -22.78 -4.85 10.13
CA GLN A 119 -23.71 -4.33 11.14
C GLN A 119 -25.12 -4.89 10.99
N SER A 120 -26.02 -4.63 11.94
CA SER A 120 -27.41 -5.05 11.80
C SER A 120 -28.12 -4.30 10.66
N TYR A 121 -29.12 -4.93 10.04
CA TYR A 121 -29.99 -4.25 9.07
C TYR A 121 -31.04 -3.37 9.77
N VAL A 122 -31.54 -3.88 10.90
CA VAL A 122 -32.53 -3.22 11.76
C VAL A 122 -31.78 -2.68 12.97
N ASP A 123 -32.12 -1.49 13.42
CA ASP A 123 -31.61 -0.93 14.67
C ASP A 123 -31.98 -1.88 15.85
N PRO A 124 -31.00 -2.35 16.63
CA PRO A 124 -31.23 -3.26 17.74
C PRO A 124 -31.86 -2.61 18.99
N ASP A 125 -31.79 -1.29 19.13
CA ASP A 125 -32.32 -0.54 20.26
C ASP A 125 -33.83 -0.29 20.12
N ASP A 126 -34.32 0.02 18.92
CA ASP A 126 -35.73 0.36 18.67
C ASP A 126 -36.47 -0.56 17.68
N GLY A 127 -35.76 -1.36 16.90
CA GLY A 127 -36.34 -2.25 15.90
C GLY A 127 -36.78 -1.55 14.61
N GLU A 128 -36.40 -0.29 14.40
CA GLU A 128 -36.68 0.48 13.18
C GLU A 128 -35.65 0.15 12.09
N VAL A 129 -36.06 0.27 10.83
CA VAL A 129 -35.14 0.15 9.69
C VAL A 129 -34.70 1.54 9.27
N CYS A 130 -33.42 1.81 9.46
CA CYS A 130 -32.80 3.09 9.13
C CYS A 130 -33.41 4.30 9.84
N PRO A 131 -33.37 4.32 11.19
CA PRO A 131 -33.62 5.54 11.94
C PRO A 131 -32.51 6.58 11.66
N ALA A 132 -32.61 7.73 12.35
CA ALA A 132 -31.60 8.78 12.22
C ALA A 132 -30.28 8.33 12.86
N ALA A 133 -29.19 8.42 12.09
CA ALA A 133 -27.85 8.04 12.52
C ALA A 133 -27.43 8.67 13.87
N GLU A 134 -26.73 7.91 14.70
CA GLU A 134 -26.18 8.41 15.95
C GLU A 134 -25.03 9.39 15.72
N ALA A 135 -24.77 10.23 16.72
CA ALA A 135 -23.68 11.19 16.65
C ALA A 135 -22.30 10.54 16.92
N ASP A 136 -22.28 9.46 17.70
CA ASP A 136 -21.06 8.85 18.22
C ASP A 136 -20.80 7.49 17.59
N ARG A 137 -19.65 7.32 16.95
CA ARG A 137 -19.27 6.08 16.24
C ARG A 137 -19.25 4.83 17.12
N THR A 138 -19.11 4.99 18.44
CA THR A 138 -19.17 3.87 19.39
C THR A 138 -20.57 3.30 19.57
N LEU A 139 -21.59 4.03 19.14
CA LEU A 139 -23.00 3.61 19.18
C LEU A 139 -23.44 2.98 17.86
N PHE A 140 -22.60 3.00 16.82
CA PHE A 140 -23.00 2.46 15.52
C PHE A 140 -23.12 0.95 15.57
N ASP A 141 -24.34 0.45 15.41
CA ASP A 141 -24.66 -0.98 15.49
C ASP A 141 -25.64 -1.44 14.39
N ASN A 142 -26.17 -0.53 13.58
CA ASN A 142 -26.82 -0.80 12.32
C ASN A 142 -26.17 -0.07 11.13
N VAL A 143 -26.60 -0.46 9.94
CA VAL A 143 -26.06 0.06 8.67
C VAL A 143 -26.24 1.57 8.58
N CYS A 144 -27.39 2.09 8.98
CA CYS A 144 -27.80 3.45 8.68
C CYS A 144 -27.13 4.52 9.54
N ASP A 145 -26.37 4.11 10.55
CA ASP A 145 -25.63 4.99 11.46
C ASP A 145 -24.44 5.63 10.77
N TYR A 146 -23.95 4.97 9.72
CA TYR A 146 -22.90 5.47 8.86
C TYR A 146 -23.44 6.49 7.84
N SER A 147 -24.74 6.78 7.82
CA SER A 147 -25.34 7.69 6.84
C SER A 147 -24.83 9.11 7.02
N GLY A 148 -24.17 9.65 6.00
CA GLY A 148 -23.58 10.98 6.05
C GLY A 148 -22.29 11.06 6.86
N LEU A 149 -21.67 9.92 7.19
CA LEU A 149 -20.36 9.89 7.83
C LEU A 149 -19.33 10.60 6.95
N VAL A 150 -18.59 11.53 7.55
CA VAL A 150 -17.47 12.23 6.91
C VAL A 150 -16.30 12.26 7.87
N GLU A 151 -15.18 11.66 7.47
CA GLU A 151 -13.99 11.57 8.31
C GLU A 151 -12.75 12.09 7.60
N ALA A 152 -11.95 12.84 8.38
CA ALA A 152 -10.58 13.19 8.02
C ALA A 152 -9.64 12.10 8.55
N GLY A 153 -8.96 11.44 7.62
CA GLY A 153 -8.20 10.23 7.87
C GLY A 153 -9.08 8.98 7.94
N ALA A 154 -8.48 7.82 7.65
CA ALA A 154 -9.14 6.55 7.91
C ALA A 154 -9.11 6.23 9.41
N ARG A 155 -10.23 5.75 9.93
CA ARG A 155 -10.39 5.28 11.32
C ARG A 155 -10.81 3.81 11.39
N SER A 156 -10.57 3.16 12.52
CA SER A 156 -11.09 1.81 12.82
C SER A 156 -12.57 1.84 13.19
N GLN A 157 -13.17 0.65 13.33
CA GLN A 157 -14.54 0.47 13.81
C GLN A 157 -14.81 1.12 15.17
N GLN A 158 -13.79 1.30 16.01
CA GLN A 158 -13.91 1.97 17.31
C GLN A 158 -13.74 3.50 17.22
N GLY A 159 -13.57 4.06 16.03
CA GLY A 159 -13.31 5.48 15.82
C GLY A 159 -11.87 5.92 16.11
N GLU A 160 -10.94 4.99 16.26
CA GLU A 160 -9.51 5.29 16.45
C GLU A 160 -8.83 5.60 15.12
N ALA A 161 -7.98 6.62 15.08
CA ALA A 161 -7.27 6.99 13.86
C ALA A 161 -6.25 5.91 13.45
N VAL A 162 -6.24 5.55 12.18
CA VAL A 162 -5.24 4.62 11.62
C VAL A 162 -4.00 5.41 11.22
N ALA A 163 -2.88 5.11 11.87
CA ALA A 163 -1.62 5.80 11.64
C ALA A 163 -1.16 5.70 10.18
N GLY A 164 -0.76 6.83 9.60
CA GLY A 164 -0.28 6.94 8.21
C GLY A 164 -1.39 7.10 7.16
N LEU A 165 -2.66 7.10 7.56
CA LEU A 165 -3.83 7.31 6.68
C LEU A 165 -4.54 8.65 6.90
N GLU A 166 -3.91 9.59 7.62
CA GLU A 166 -4.52 10.86 8.05
C GLU A 166 -4.85 11.80 6.89
N SER A 167 -4.14 11.65 5.77
CA SER A 167 -4.32 12.46 4.56
C SER A 167 -5.43 11.95 3.62
N TYR A 168 -6.06 10.83 3.94
CA TYR A 168 -7.23 10.34 3.22
C TYR A 168 -8.51 10.99 3.76
N ARG A 169 -9.57 11.01 2.96
CA ARG A 169 -10.91 11.39 3.41
C ARG A 169 -11.90 10.29 3.11
N VAL A 170 -12.71 9.91 4.09
CA VAL A 170 -13.75 8.88 3.92
C VAL A 170 -15.12 9.55 4.04
N GLU A 171 -16.00 9.24 3.10
CA GLU A 171 -17.38 9.71 3.07
C GLU A 171 -18.30 8.51 2.83
N VAL A 172 -19.35 8.37 3.62
CA VAL A 172 -20.34 7.31 3.46
C VAL A 172 -21.70 7.94 3.23
N ALA A 173 -22.37 7.49 2.17
CA ALA A 173 -23.75 7.86 1.88
C ALA A 173 -24.60 6.59 1.82
N ILE A 174 -25.77 6.64 2.47
CA ILE A 174 -26.72 5.54 2.47
C ILE A 174 -28.03 6.04 1.89
N ASP A 175 -28.50 5.36 0.86
CA ASP A 175 -29.77 5.61 0.21
C ASP A 175 -30.76 4.51 0.60
N PRO A 176 -31.67 4.77 1.57
CA PRO A 176 -32.68 3.81 2.00
C PRO A 176 -33.84 3.67 1.01
N LYS A 177 -33.84 4.44 -0.08
CA LYS A 177 -34.88 4.43 -1.13
C LYS A 177 -34.35 3.86 -2.44
N ALA A 178 -33.20 3.19 -2.38
CA ALA A 178 -32.63 2.54 -3.53
C ALA A 178 -33.55 1.43 -4.05
N SER A 179 -33.44 1.13 -5.35
CA SER A 179 -34.16 0.04 -6.00
C SER A 179 -33.17 -0.94 -6.62
N LEU A 180 -33.44 -2.24 -6.51
CA LEU A 180 -32.65 -3.30 -7.11
C LEU A 180 -33.57 -4.31 -7.81
N GLY A 181 -33.72 -4.18 -9.13
CA GLY A 181 -34.71 -4.95 -9.89
C GLY A 181 -36.13 -4.58 -9.45
N ASP A 182 -36.93 -5.58 -9.10
CA ASP A 182 -38.31 -5.40 -8.62
C ASP A 182 -38.39 -5.00 -7.13
N LEU A 183 -37.26 -5.05 -6.41
CA LEU A 183 -37.18 -4.60 -5.03
C LEU A 183 -37.13 -3.07 -5.00
N SER A 184 -38.20 -2.44 -4.53
CA SER A 184 -38.33 -0.99 -4.41
C SER A 184 -39.23 -0.63 -3.23
N GLY A 185 -39.00 0.55 -2.66
CA GLY A 185 -39.68 1.00 -1.45
C GLY A 185 -38.68 1.48 -0.41
N GLU A 186 -39.16 2.33 0.51
CA GLU A 186 -38.35 2.82 1.62
C GLU A 186 -37.93 1.66 2.53
N SER A 187 -36.65 1.60 2.84
CA SER A 187 -36.05 0.60 3.72
C SER A 187 -36.22 -0.86 3.25
N VAL A 188 -36.45 -1.07 1.95
CA VAL A 188 -36.47 -2.41 1.31
C VAL A 188 -35.06 -2.79 0.81
N VAL A 189 -34.38 -1.83 0.19
CA VAL A 189 -33.01 -1.95 -0.28
C VAL A 189 -32.23 -0.74 0.19
N LEU A 190 -31.11 -0.98 0.86
CA LEU A 190 -30.15 0.06 1.22
C LEU A 190 -29.02 0.04 0.20
N ARG A 191 -28.77 1.15 -0.50
CA ARG A 191 -27.53 1.34 -1.24
C ARG A 191 -26.53 2.06 -0.36
N ILE A 192 -25.37 1.44 -0.15
CA ILE A 192 -24.26 1.98 0.61
C ILE A 192 -23.20 2.43 -0.39
N ASP A 193 -22.86 3.70 -0.39
CA ASP A 193 -21.81 4.30 -1.20
C ASP A 193 -20.68 4.78 -0.28
N VAL A 194 -19.52 4.12 -0.37
CA VAL A 194 -18.30 4.51 0.35
C VAL A 194 -17.36 5.20 -0.62
N THR A 195 -17.04 6.46 -0.36
CA THR A 195 -16.10 7.25 -1.16
C THR A 195 -14.87 7.56 -0.35
N VAL A 196 -13.71 7.12 -0.83
CA VAL A 196 -12.40 7.43 -0.25
C VAL A 196 -11.63 8.35 -1.20
N THR A 197 -11.27 9.53 -0.73
CA THR A 197 -10.44 10.48 -1.47
C THR A 197 -8.99 10.35 -1.01
N ASP A 198 -8.08 10.13 -1.96
CA ASP A 198 -6.65 10.03 -1.70
C ASP A 198 -5.99 11.39 -1.41
N PRO A 199 -4.73 11.43 -0.94
CA PRO A 199 -4.03 12.69 -0.61
C PRO A 199 -3.81 13.64 -1.79
N ILE A 200 -3.98 13.17 -3.03
CA ILE A 200 -3.86 13.97 -4.25
C ILE A 200 -5.24 14.35 -4.82
N GLY A 201 -6.32 14.09 -4.09
CA GLY A 201 -7.69 14.51 -4.39
C GLY A 201 -8.45 13.60 -5.34
N ARG A 202 -7.99 12.37 -5.60
CA ARG A 202 -8.70 11.42 -6.47
C ARG A 202 -9.67 10.57 -5.64
N PRO A 203 -10.97 10.55 -5.99
CA PRO A 203 -11.95 9.73 -5.30
C PRO A 203 -11.99 8.30 -5.87
N VAL A 204 -12.06 7.32 -4.98
CA VAL A 204 -12.45 5.94 -5.26
C VAL A 204 -13.79 5.69 -4.58
N ARG A 205 -14.80 5.23 -5.32
CA ARG A 205 -16.12 4.91 -4.77
C ARG A 205 -16.44 3.43 -4.96
N LEU A 206 -16.84 2.78 -3.87
CA LEU A 206 -17.41 1.44 -3.87
C LEU A 206 -18.88 1.52 -3.45
N SER A 207 -19.72 0.71 -4.09
CA SER A 207 -21.15 0.66 -3.82
C SER A 207 -21.55 -0.78 -3.51
N ALA A 208 -22.35 -0.96 -2.46
CA ALA A 208 -23.02 -2.23 -2.17
C ALA A 208 -24.52 -2.02 -2.01
N TYR A 209 -25.26 -3.12 -2.17
CA TYR A 209 -26.68 -3.17 -1.88
C TYR A 209 -26.92 -4.18 -0.77
N ARG A 210 -27.77 -3.84 0.18
CA ARG A 210 -28.20 -4.71 1.26
C ARG A 210 -29.71 -4.76 1.32
N THR A 211 -30.24 -5.95 1.54
CA THR A 211 -31.68 -6.21 1.67
C THR A 211 -31.95 -6.97 2.97
N ASN A 212 -33.15 -6.84 3.51
CA ASN A 212 -33.64 -7.69 4.60
C ASN A 212 -34.14 -9.02 4.01
N ALA A 213 -33.23 -9.99 3.83
CA ALA A 213 -33.54 -11.33 3.32
C ALA A 213 -33.22 -12.39 4.38
#